data_AF-A0A182EZ81-F1
#
_entry.id   AF-A0A182EZ81-F1
#
_cell.length_a   1.000
_cell.length_b   1.000
_cell.length_c   1.000
_cell.angle_alpha   90.00
_cell.angle_beta   90.00
_cell.angle_gamma   90.00
#
_symmetry.space_group_name_H-M   'P 1'
#
loop_
_entity.id
_entity.type
_entity.pdbx_description
1 polymer ?
#
loop_
_entity_poly.entity_id
_entity_poly.type
_entity_poly.pdbx_seq_one_letter_code
_entity_poly.pdbx_strand_id
1 'polypeptide(L)' 'MKLQVNERTSWIDASFLYSTQEPWVAALRAWHNGSLLEGPMKGYPPLNDPHIPLINPAPPQIHRLMNPERLF' A
#
# COMPACT_ATOMS: atom_id res chain seq x y z
N MET A 1 15.72 -16.53 23.94
CA MET A 1 15.75 -16.74 22.47
C MET A 1 14.77 -15.75 21.86
N LYS A 2 15.16 -14.92 20.89
CA LYS A 2 14.24 -14.04 20.16
C LYS A 2 13.98 -14.66 18.79
N LEU A 3 12.71 -14.80 18.41
CA LEU A 3 12.29 -15.27 17.10
C LEU A 3 11.76 -14.07 16.31
N GLN A 4 12.09 -14.03 15.03
CA GLN A 4 11.47 -13.09 14.10
C GLN A 4 10.13 -13.66 13.65
N VAL A 5 9.09 -12.83 13.62
CA VAL A 5 7.75 -13.21 13.19
C VAL A 5 7.52 -12.69 11.78
N ASN A 6 6.91 -13.51 10.93
CA ASN A 6 6.42 -13.07 9.63
C ASN A 6 5.04 -12.41 9.82
N GLU A 7 4.92 -11.14 9.48
CA GLU A 7 3.64 -10.40 9.50
C GLU A 7 2.80 -10.64 8.23
N ARG A 8 3.31 -11.46 7.30
CA ARG A 8 2.66 -11.88 6.05
C ARG A 8 2.38 -13.38 6.05
N THR A 9 1.74 -13.85 4.99
CA THR A 9 1.65 -15.28 4.74
C THR A 9 2.98 -15.82 4.24
N SER A 10 3.25 -17.10 4.48
CA SER A 10 4.44 -17.80 3.96
C SER A 10 4.21 -18.44 2.59
N TRP A 11 3.06 -18.17 1.97
CA TRP A 11 2.60 -18.78 0.73
C TRP A 11 2.74 -17.83 -0.45
N ILE A 12 2.78 -18.37 -1.67
CA ILE A 12 2.61 -17.59 -2.91
C ILE A 12 1.10 -17.51 -3.18
N ASP A 13 0.43 -16.57 -2.51
CA ASP A 13 -1.03 -16.45 -2.48
C ASP A 13 -1.56 -15.07 -2.92
N ALA A 14 -0.67 -14.21 -3.43
CA ALA A 14 -0.97 -12.82 -3.80
C ALA A 14 -1.52 -11.97 -2.63
N SER A 15 -1.15 -12.27 -1.39
CA SER A 15 -1.47 -11.44 -0.20
C SER A 15 -0.92 -10.01 -0.26
N PHE A 16 0.03 -9.71 -1.15
CA PHE A 16 0.44 -8.33 -1.44
C PHE A 16 -0.63 -7.52 -2.18
N LEU A 17 -1.55 -8.20 -2.90
CA LEU A 17 -2.67 -7.59 -3.62
C LEU A 17 -3.98 -7.72 -2.83
N TYR A 18 -4.25 -8.91 -2.29
CA TYR A 18 -5.50 -9.23 -1.59
C TYR A 18 -5.39 -9.20 -0.07
N SER A 19 -4.30 -8.65 0.47
CA SER A 19 -4.02 -8.59 1.90
C SER A 19 -3.88 -9.95 2.60
N THR A 20 -3.45 -9.88 3.85
CA THR A 20 -3.45 -10.99 4.82
C THR A 20 -4.68 -10.96 5.72
N GLN A 21 -5.54 -9.95 5.56
CA GLN A 21 -6.71 -9.66 6.41
C GLN A 21 -7.94 -9.37 5.56
N GLU A 22 -9.04 -10.10 5.80
CA GLU A 22 -10.29 -9.94 5.04
C GLU A 22 -10.87 -8.51 5.05
N PRO A 23 -10.88 -7.76 6.18
CA PRO A 23 -11.39 -6.39 6.19
C PRO A 23 -10.68 -5.48 5.19
N TRP A 24 -9.39 -5.73 4.92
CA TRP A 24 -8.60 -4.93 4.00
C TRP A 24 -9.02 -5.19 2.55
N VAL A 25 -9.11 -6.45 2.12
CA VAL A 25 -9.58 -6.76 0.75
C VAL A 25 -11.04 -6.40 0.57
N ALA A 26 -11.88 -6.54 1.61
CA ALA A 26 -13.26 -6.10 1.58
C ALA A 26 -13.40 -4.59 1.27
N ALA A 27 -12.51 -3.77 1.84
CA ALA A 27 -12.46 -2.33 1.55
C ALA A 27 -11.92 -2.01 0.14
N LEU A 28 -11.20 -2.93 -0.51
CA LEU A 28 -10.68 -2.76 -1.87
C LEU A 28 -11.56 -3.40 -2.95
N ARG A 29 -12.52 -4.26 -2.60
CA ARG A 29 -13.46 -4.87 -3.55
C ARG A 29 -14.48 -3.85 -4.03
N ALA A 30 -14.79 -3.88 -5.32
CA ALA A 30 -15.85 -3.07 -5.89
C ALA A 30 -17.26 -3.66 -5.66
N TRP A 31 -17.31 -4.92 -5.20
CA TRP A 31 -18.56 -5.67 -4.97
C TRP A 31 -19.45 -5.84 -6.21
N HIS A 32 -18.86 -5.67 -7.40
CA HIS A 32 -19.47 -5.98 -8.69
C HIS A 32 -18.43 -6.61 -9.61
N ASN A 33 -18.85 -7.54 -10.48
CA ASN A 33 -18.02 -8.14 -11.54
C ASN A 33 -16.68 -8.77 -11.08
N GLY A 34 -16.52 -9.09 -9.78
CA GLY A 34 -15.27 -9.63 -9.24
C GLY A 34 -14.09 -8.68 -9.32
N SER A 35 -14.32 -7.36 -9.45
CA SER A 35 -13.26 -6.36 -9.60
C SER A 35 -12.85 -5.71 -8.28
N LEU A 36 -11.66 -5.12 -8.29
CA LEU A 36 -11.23 -4.16 -7.28
C LEU A 36 -11.77 -2.77 -7.61
N LEU A 37 -11.83 -1.90 -6.62
CA LEU A 37 -12.16 -0.49 -6.80
C LEU A 37 -11.10 0.20 -7.66
N GLU A 38 -11.54 1.14 -8.49
CA GLU A 38 -10.66 2.10 -9.16
C GLU A 38 -10.70 3.43 -8.40
N GLY A 39 -9.57 4.13 -8.41
CA GLY A 39 -9.43 5.46 -7.88
C GLY A 39 -9.85 6.56 -8.87
N PRO A 40 -9.47 7.82 -8.61
CA PRO A 40 -9.80 8.95 -9.48
C PRO A 40 -9.12 8.87 -10.86
N MET A 41 -8.07 8.05 -11.00
CA MET A 41 -7.39 7.80 -12.27
C MET A 41 -7.79 6.41 -12.78
N LYS A 42 -8.29 6.35 -14.02
CA LYS A 42 -8.71 5.11 -14.66
C LYS A 42 -7.58 4.07 -14.65
N GLY A 43 -7.88 2.87 -14.19
CA GLY A 43 -6.93 1.75 -14.09
C GLY A 43 -5.97 1.83 -12.91
N TYR A 44 -6.13 2.79 -12.00
CA TYR A 44 -5.34 2.89 -10.76
C TYR A 44 -6.22 2.55 -9.55
N PRO A 45 -5.63 2.01 -8.47
CA PRO A 45 -6.36 1.78 -7.23
C PRO A 45 -6.81 3.11 -6.59
N PRO A 46 -7.72 3.06 -5.61
CA PRO A 46 -8.03 4.20 -4.76
C PRO A 46 -6.78 4.74 -4.08
N LEU A 47 -6.78 6.05 -3.81
CA LEU A 47 -5.75 6.67 -2.97
C LEU A 47 -5.89 6.16 -1.52
N ASN A 48 -4.88 6.44 -0.69
CA ASN A 48 -4.88 6.06 0.73
C ASN A 48 -6.04 6.77 1.47
N ASP A 49 -7.19 6.10 1.51
CA ASP A 49 -8.36 6.48 2.31
C ASP A 49 -8.16 6.02 3.77
N PRO A 50 -8.67 6.73 4.79
CA PRO A 50 -8.44 6.45 6.22
C PRO A 50 -8.74 5.03 6.70
N HIS A 51 -9.45 4.21 5.93
CA HIS A 51 -9.93 2.89 6.35
C HIS A 51 -8.90 1.78 6.18
N ILE A 52 -7.79 2.03 5.48
CA ILE A 52 -6.72 1.05 5.28
C ILE A 52 -5.38 1.65 5.75
N PRO A 53 -4.70 1.05 6.74
CA PRO A 53 -3.43 1.55 7.26
C PRO A 53 -2.28 1.22 6.30
N LEU A 54 -2.24 1.91 5.17
CA LEU A 54 -1.15 1.81 4.20
C LEU A 54 0.11 2.48 4.78
N ILE A 55 1.26 1.81 4.62
CA ILE A 55 2.56 2.32 5.05
C ILE A 55 2.86 3.56 4.19
N ASN A 56 2.76 4.74 4.81
CA ASN A 56 3.02 6.02 4.16
C ASN A 56 3.98 6.87 5.02
N PRO A 57 5.24 6.44 5.18
CA PRO A 57 6.23 7.25 5.88
C PRO A 57 6.44 8.55 5.12
N ALA A 58 6.74 9.63 5.85
CA ALA A 58 7.11 10.89 5.23
C ALA A 58 8.27 10.67 4.25
N PRO A 59 8.27 11.33 3.08
CA PRO A 59 9.35 11.18 2.12
C PRO A 59 10.69 11.54 2.79
N PRO A 60 11.76 10.75 2.51
CA PRO A 60 13.09 11.04 3.02
C PRO A 60 13.50 12.50 2.75
N GLN A 61 14.29 13.09 3.65
CA GLN A 61 14.75 14.48 3.50
C GLN A 61 15.51 14.71 2.18
N ILE A 62 16.15 13.66 1.64
CA ILE A 62 16.83 13.64 0.34
C ILE A 62 15.89 13.80 -0.86
N HIS A 63 14.60 13.50 -0.73
CA HIS A 63 13.60 13.66 -1.78
C HIS A 63 12.95 15.05 -1.76
N ARG A 64 13.34 15.92 -0.81
CA ARG A 64 12.93 17.33 -0.85
C ARG A 64 13.71 18.03 -1.94
N LEU A 65 13.06 18.99 -2.60
CA LEU A 65 13.78 19.97 -3.41
C LEU A 65 14.84 20.64 -2.53
N MET A 66 16.11 20.43 -2.86
CA MET A 66 17.24 21.07 -2.19
C MET A 66 17.73 22.25 -3.03
N ASN A 67 18.41 23.20 -2.39
CA ASN A 67 19.10 24.27 -3.11
C ASN A 67 20.11 23.63 -4.09
N PRO A 68 20.03 23.92 -5.41
CA PRO A 68 20.98 23.42 -6.41
C PRO A 68 22.44 23.73 -6.09
N GLU A 69 22.71 24.81 -5.35
CA GLU A 69 24.08 25.20 -4.96
C GLU A 69 24.77 24.17 -4.04
N ARG A 70 24.06 23.21 -3.46
CA ARG A 70 24.67 22.14 -2.65
C ARG A 70 25.45 21.10 -3.46
N LEU A 71 25.39 21.16 -4.79
CA LEU A 71 26.16 20.29 -5.69
C LEU A 71 27.59 20.80 -5.96
N PHE A 72 27.94 22.00 -5.49
CA PHE A 72 29.23 22.65 -5.72
C PHE A 72 29.90 23.09 -4.42
#